data_AF-A0A7L4RL49-F1
#
_entry.id   AF-A0A7L4RL49-F1
#
_cell.length_a   1.000
_cell.length_b   1.000
_cell.length_c   1.000
_cell.angle_alpha   90.00
_cell.angle_beta   90.00
_cell.angle_gamma   90.00
#
_symmetry.space_group_name_H-M   'P 1'
#
loop_
_entity.id
_entity.type
_entity.pdbx_description
1 polymer ?
#
loop_
_entity_poly.entity_id
_entity_poly.type
_entity_poly.pdbx_seq_one_letter_code
_entity_poly.pdbx_strand_id
1 'polypeptide(L)'
;KQFDYAPLDARAIRAFAAPRAAQATSLSGLASAVGALKPSEVEGNLQKFLAPEFRAPSTGEVVSTAAPSSAKKRDAMPLAWACFLNAFYEKLFPTETDVSRIKGKAAGGAEGPSMLAADSESWRVVKKAAAGAEAKETFYFLVTSFLSIEKKLLELAFDSPAQASEFSSLTESFLKNYGERKSFSKLNQMLSQAAQQGVEAKITALSPRRPRLALQLFLDKVFTYSGYAPFAIPDALNAAFPELKIPKPRGRVAGSKK
;
A
#
# COMPACT_ATOMS: atom_id res chain seq x y z
N LYS A 1 0.10 21.41 -10.82
CA LYS A 1 1.23 20.45 -10.69
C LYS A 1 0.70 19.23 -9.95
N GLN A 2 0.97 18.02 -10.44
CA GLN A 2 0.47 16.79 -9.79
C GLN A 2 1.25 16.57 -8.49
N PHE A 3 0.64 15.92 -7.50
CA PHE A 3 1.17 15.78 -6.13
C PHE A 3 2.37 14.81 -6.06
N ASP A 4 3.55 15.34 -6.37
CA ASP A 4 4.79 14.59 -6.58
C ASP A 4 5.57 14.39 -5.27
N TYR A 5 4.96 13.63 -4.36
CA TYR A 5 5.47 13.42 -2.99
C TYR A 5 6.32 12.15 -2.82
N ALA A 6 6.32 11.26 -3.82
CA ALA A 6 7.06 10.00 -3.81
C ALA A 6 8.33 10.11 -4.67
N PRO A 7 9.41 9.37 -4.38
CA PRO A 7 10.69 9.48 -5.09
C PRO A 7 10.69 8.66 -6.41
N LEU A 8 9.62 8.79 -7.20
CA LEU A 8 9.36 7.99 -8.39
C LEU A 8 8.48 8.71 -9.43
N ASP A 9 8.66 8.38 -10.71
CA ASP A 9 7.74 8.81 -11.77
C ASP A 9 6.50 7.90 -11.78
N ALA A 10 5.49 8.28 -10.99
CA ALA A 10 4.22 7.56 -10.92
C ALA A 10 3.46 7.52 -12.27
N ARG A 11 3.70 8.46 -13.18
CA ARG A 11 3.06 8.48 -14.50
C ARG A 11 3.70 7.44 -15.41
N ALA A 12 5.03 7.37 -15.45
CA ALA A 12 5.76 6.36 -16.21
C ALA A 12 5.48 4.94 -15.69
N ILE A 13 5.45 4.74 -14.36
CA ILE A 13 5.08 3.45 -13.76
C ILE A 13 3.66 3.03 -14.18
N ARG A 14 2.66 3.92 -14.08
CA ARG A 14 1.29 3.62 -14.51
C ARG A 14 1.19 3.34 -16.00
N ALA A 15 1.91 4.08 -16.85
CA ALA A 15 1.95 3.83 -18.30
C ALA A 15 2.58 2.46 -18.63
N PHE A 16 3.63 2.07 -17.91
CA PHE A 16 4.28 0.75 -18.04
C PHE A 16 3.41 -0.41 -17.53
N ALA A 17 2.60 -0.16 -16.50
CA ALA A 17 1.68 -1.14 -15.92
C ALA A 17 0.37 -1.32 -16.71
N ALA A 18 -0.17 -0.25 -17.30
CA ALA A 18 -1.52 -0.25 -17.89
C ALA A 18 -1.78 -1.34 -18.95
N PRO A 19 -0.86 -1.67 -19.88
CA PRO A 19 -1.06 -2.78 -20.82
C PRO A 19 -1.11 -4.15 -20.13
N ARG A 20 -0.34 -4.33 -19.06
CA ARG A 20 -0.26 -5.59 -18.28
C ARG A 20 -1.49 -5.74 -17.37
N ALA A 21 -2.00 -4.63 -16.84
CA ALA A 21 -3.21 -4.59 -16.01
C ALA A 21 -4.52 -4.73 -16.80
N ALA A 22 -4.50 -4.70 -18.14
CA ALA A 22 -5.71 -4.65 -18.97
C ALA A 22 -6.70 -5.81 -18.74
N GLN A 23 -6.20 -6.99 -18.33
CA GLN A 23 -7.01 -8.18 -18.06
C GLN A 23 -7.47 -8.31 -16.60
N ALA A 24 -7.03 -7.42 -15.70
CA ALA A 24 -7.30 -7.48 -14.26
C ALA A 24 -8.70 -6.95 -13.89
N THR A 25 -9.76 -7.44 -14.54
CA THR A 25 -11.16 -7.03 -14.33
C THR A 25 -11.99 -8.02 -13.49
N SER A 26 -11.40 -9.14 -13.10
CA SER A 26 -11.95 -10.15 -12.16
C SER A 26 -10.82 -10.78 -11.35
N LEU A 27 -11.12 -11.59 -10.33
CA LEU A 27 -10.06 -12.29 -9.58
C LEU A 27 -9.24 -13.23 -10.47
N SER A 28 -9.89 -13.95 -11.39
CA SER A 28 -9.24 -14.82 -12.36
C SER A 28 -8.36 -14.03 -13.34
N GLY A 29 -8.89 -12.92 -13.88
CA GLY A 29 -8.13 -12.04 -14.77
C GLY A 29 -6.92 -11.39 -14.08
N LEU A 30 -7.07 -11.01 -12.81
CA LEU A 30 -5.96 -10.52 -11.97
C LEU A 30 -4.91 -11.62 -11.73
N ALA A 31 -5.33 -12.85 -11.42
CA ALA A 31 -4.42 -13.98 -11.25
C ALA A 31 -3.61 -14.27 -12.52
N SER A 32 -4.26 -14.31 -13.69
CA SER A 32 -3.58 -14.46 -14.98
C SER A 32 -2.63 -13.29 -15.28
N ALA A 33 -3.07 -12.04 -15.08
CA ALA A 33 -2.27 -10.86 -15.35
C ALA A 33 -1.04 -10.75 -14.45
N VAL A 34 -1.16 -11.11 -13.16
CA VAL A 34 -0.03 -11.15 -12.20
C VAL A 34 0.88 -12.35 -12.48
N GLY A 35 0.32 -13.51 -12.81
CA GLY A 35 1.09 -14.72 -13.12
C GLY A 35 1.91 -14.61 -14.41
N ALA A 36 1.53 -13.73 -15.34
CA ALA A 36 2.31 -13.42 -16.54
C ALA A 36 3.54 -12.51 -16.28
N LEU A 37 3.68 -11.93 -15.08
CA LEU A 37 4.77 -11.00 -14.76
C LEU A 37 6.07 -11.74 -14.45
N LYS A 38 7.18 -11.24 -15.01
CA LYS A 38 8.55 -11.63 -14.67
C LYS A 38 9.12 -10.61 -13.68
N PRO A 39 9.31 -10.93 -12.38
CA PRO A 39 9.67 -9.93 -11.37
C PRO A 39 10.96 -9.16 -11.68
N SER A 40 11.99 -9.82 -12.20
CA SER A 40 13.26 -9.18 -12.59
C SER A 40 13.13 -8.21 -13.77
N GLU A 41 12.24 -8.49 -14.74
CA GLU A 41 11.93 -7.57 -15.84
C GLU A 41 11.20 -6.33 -15.31
N VAL A 42 10.25 -6.53 -14.39
CA VAL A 42 9.49 -5.45 -13.77
C VAL A 42 10.43 -4.58 -12.93
N GLU A 43 11.20 -5.16 -12.00
CA GLU A 43 12.19 -4.45 -11.16
C GLU A 43 13.21 -3.68 -12.00
N GLY A 44 13.78 -4.29 -13.04
CA GLY A 44 14.74 -3.64 -13.93
C GLY A 44 14.16 -2.44 -14.70
N ASN A 45 12.83 -2.37 -14.87
CA ASN A 45 12.15 -1.19 -15.43
C ASN A 45 11.74 -0.19 -14.34
N LEU A 46 11.21 -0.65 -13.20
CA LEU A 46 10.87 0.21 -12.05
C LEU A 46 12.09 1.01 -11.54
N GLN A 47 13.28 0.39 -11.55
CA GLN A 47 14.56 1.03 -11.22
C GLN A 47 14.80 2.33 -12.02
N LYS A 48 14.37 2.36 -13.30
CA LYS A 48 14.56 3.51 -14.20
C LYS A 48 13.64 4.67 -13.85
N PHE A 49 12.50 4.38 -13.23
CA PHE A 49 11.49 5.36 -12.82
C PHE A 49 11.71 5.88 -11.39
N LEU A 50 12.65 5.31 -10.62
CA LEU A 50 13.08 5.87 -9.34
C LEU A 50 13.96 7.11 -9.54
N ALA A 51 13.87 8.06 -8.60
CA ALA A 51 14.83 9.16 -8.49
C ALA A 51 16.27 8.63 -8.27
N PRO A 52 17.32 9.28 -8.81
CA PRO A 52 18.69 8.73 -8.84
C PRO A 52 19.21 8.25 -7.49
N GLU A 53 18.98 9.02 -6.43
CA GLU A 53 19.41 8.77 -5.06
C GLU A 53 18.67 7.63 -4.34
N PHE A 54 17.65 7.04 -4.99
CA PHE A 54 16.92 5.86 -4.54
C PHE A 54 17.18 4.62 -5.42
N ARG A 55 18.00 4.73 -6.47
CA ARG A 55 18.40 3.59 -7.29
C ARG A 55 19.42 2.76 -6.52
N ALA A 56 19.27 1.43 -6.54
CA ALA A 56 20.37 0.57 -6.11
C ALA A 56 21.59 0.82 -7.03
N PRO A 57 22.81 0.91 -6.47
CA PRO A 57 24.02 1.14 -7.26
C PRO A 57 24.16 0.04 -8.30
N SER A 58 24.45 0.44 -9.54
CA SER A 58 24.65 -0.51 -10.62
C SER A 58 25.93 -1.32 -10.36
N THR A 59 25.87 -2.64 -10.57
CA THR A 59 27.04 -3.52 -10.45
C THR A 59 28.08 -3.15 -11.51
N GLY A 60 29.00 -2.25 -11.15
CA GLY A 60 29.99 -1.64 -12.04
C GLY A 60 30.40 -0.22 -11.62
N GLU A 61 29.54 0.51 -10.89
CA GLU A 61 29.93 1.81 -10.33
C GLU A 61 30.85 1.61 -9.11
N VAL A 62 32.11 2.04 -9.25
CA VAL A 62 33.05 2.14 -8.14
C VAL A 62 32.53 3.18 -7.17
N VAL A 63 31.99 2.73 -6.03
CA VAL A 63 31.59 3.61 -4.93
C VAL A 63 32.83 4.36 -4.47
N SER A 64 32.92 5.64 -4.84
CA SER A 64 33.99 6.52 -4.37
C SER A 64 34.05 6.48 -2.85
N THR A 65 35.23 6.16 -2.31
CA THR A 65 35.47 5.85 -0.89
C THR A 65 35.40 7.07 0.05
N ALA A 66 34.76 8.16 -0.39
CA ALA A 66 34.69 9.45 0.27
C ALA A 66 33.30 9.82 0.83
N ALA A 67 32.32 8.91 0.80
CA ALA A 67 31.01 9.12 1.43
C ALA A 67 30.97 8.57 2.88
N PRO A 68 30.45 9.33 3.87
CA PRO A 68 30.45 8.89 5.27
C PRO A 68 29.54 7.67 5.49
N SER A 69 30.04 6.71 6.28
CA SER A 69 29.45 5.39 6.56
C SER A 69 28.14 5.41 7.37
N SER A 70 27.48 6.57 7.49
CA SER A 70 26.27 6.80 8.27
C SER A 70 25.01 7.08 7.41
N ALA A 71 25.17 7.25 6.09
CA ALA A 71 24.04 7.38 5.17
C ALA A 71 23.28 6.05 5.06
N LYS A 72 22.19 5.91 5.83
CA LYS A 72 21.30 4.74 5.75
C LYS A 72 20.83 4.57 4.30
N LYS A 73 21.09 3.40 3.70
CA LYS A 73 20.64 3.06 2.34
C LYS A 73 19.14 3.30 2.22
N ARG A 74 18.75 4.24 1.35
CA ARG A 74 17.36 4.46 0.95
C ARG A 74 16.98 3.44 -0.13
N ASP A 75 15.77 2.91 -0.03
CA ASP A 75 15.21 1.96 -1.00
C ASP A 75 13.72 2.28 -1.25
N ALA A 76 13.42 2.77 -2.45
CA ALA A 76 12.06 3.06 -2.89
C ALA A 76 11.48 1.98 -3.81
N MET A 77 12.18 0.87 -4.06
CA MET A 77 11.66 -0.22 -4.89
C MET A 77 10.31 -0.77 -4.38
N PRO A 78 10.06 -0.92 -3.05
CA PRO A 78 8.74 -1.29 -2.55
C PRO A 78 7.62 -0.27 -2.88
N LEU A 79 7.94 1.03 -2.98
CA LEU A 79 6.99 2.07 -3.38
C LEU A 79 6.69 2.02 -4.88
N ALA A 80 7.70 1.72 -5.71
CA ALA A 80 7.51 1.53 -7.14
C ALA A 80 6.68 0.27 -7.44
N TRP A 81 6.92 -0.83 -6.72
CA TRP A 81 6.08 -2.04 -6.77
C TRP A 81 4.64 -1.76 -6.37
N ALA A 82 4.41 -1.00 -5.28
CA ALA A 82 3.07 -0.59 -4.90
C ALA A 82 2.38 0.23 -6.00
N CYS A 83 3.05 1.27 -6.54
CA CYS A 83 2.51 2.08 -7.63
C CYS A 83 2.20 1.27 -8.90
N PHE A 84 3.04 0.29 -9.24
CA PHE A 84 2.85 -0.61 -10.36
C PHE A 84 1.64 -1.54 -10.17
N LEU A 85 1.53 -2.18 -9.01
CA LEU A 85 0.43 -3.10 -8.70
C LEU A 85 -0.89 -2.36 -8.47
N ASN A 86 -0.85 -1.09 -8.05
CA ASN A 86 -2.04 -0.24 -7.96
C ASN A 86 -2.77 -0.10 -9.32
N ALA A 87 -2.06 -0.16 -10.45
CA ALA A 87 -2.69 -0.11 -11.77
C ALA A 87 -3.55 -1.35 -12.07
N PHE A 88 -3.25 -2.50 -11.47
CA PHE A 88 -4.08 -3.72 -11.54
C PHE A 88 -5.30 -3.57 -10.64
N TYR A 89 -5.13 -2.97 -9.45
CA TYR A 89 -6.20 -2.62 -8.55
C TYR A 89 -7.17 -1.59 -9.12
N GLU A 90 -6.68 -0.54 -9.79
CA GLU A 90 -7.49 0.46 -10.48
C GLU A 90 -8.33 -0.13 -11.63
N LYS A 91 -7.98 -1.32 -12.14
CA LYS A 91 -8.75 -2.06 -13.16
C LYS A 91 -9.81 -2.96 -12.54
N LEU A 92 -9.52 -3.61 -11.41
CA LEU A 92 -10.48 -4.48 -10.70
C LEU A 92 -11.48 -3.67 -9.87
N PHE A 93 -11.00 -2.57 -9.28
CA PHE A 93 -11.76 -1.62 -8.48
C PHE A 93 -11.60 -0.21 -9.08
N PRO A 94 -12.25 0.08 -10.23
CA PRO A 94 -12.27 1.42 -10.79
C PRO A 94 -12.72 2.42 -9.74
N THR A 95 -11.83 3.31 -9.34
CA THR A 95 -12.14 4.26 -8.28
C THR A 95 -13.07 5.32 -8.84
N GLU A 96 -14.35 5.28 -8.45
CA GLU A 96 -15.32 6.37 -8.65
C GLU A 96 -14.97 7.59 -7.78
N THR A 97 -13.73 8.06 -7.90
CA THR A 97 -13.26 9.30 -7.29
C THR A 97 -13.84 10.45 -8.08
N ASP A 98 -15.11 10.76 -7.83
CA ASP A 98 -15.70 12.04 -8.18
C ASP A 98 -15.09 13.13 -7.27
N VAL A 99 -13.82 13.46 -7.53
CA VAL A 99 -13.06 14.49 -6.81
C VAL A 99 -13.73 15.86 -6.93
N SER A 100 -14.62 16.04 -7.92
CA SER A 100 -15.42 17.26 -8.08
C SER A 100 -16.47 17.45 -6.97
N ARG A 101 -16.77 16.40 -6.18
CA ARG A 101 -17.56 16.49 -4.94
C ARG A 101 -16.76 16.97 -3.73
N ILE A 102 -15.43 16.98 -3.79
CA ILE A 102 -14.57 17.56 -2.74
C ILE A 102 -14.53 19.09 -2.89
N LYS A 103 -15.71 19.73 -2.85
CA LYS A 103 -15.88 21.19 -2.87
C LYS A 103 -15.86 21.74 -1.43
N GLY A 104 -14.66 21.81 -0.87
CA GLY A 104 -14.39 22.56 0.36
C GLY A 104 -13.65 23.85 0.05
N LYS A 105 -14.19 25.00 0.48
CA LYS A 105 -13.38 26.22 0.59
C LYS A 105 -12.36 25.95 1.69
N ALA A 106 -11.06 25.93 1.36
CA ALA A 106 -10.01 25.76 2.37
C ALA A 106 -10.21 26.85 3.44
N ALA A 107 -10.50 26.45 4.68
CA ALA A 107 -10.73 27.40 5.77
C ALA A 107 -9.46 28.24 5.94
N GLY A 108 -9.61 29.56 5.80
CA GLY A 108 -8.52 30.46 5.43
C GLY A 108 -7.56 30.83 6.56
N GLY A 109 -6.46 31.48 6.17
CA GLY A 109 -5.39 31.93 7.06
C GLY A 109 -4.03 31.63 6.43
N ALA A 110 -3.00 32.45 6.72
CA ALA A 110 -1.72 32.41 6.01
C ALA A 110 -0.85 31.15 6.27
N GLU A 111 -1.25 30.25 7.16
CA GLU A 111 -0.57 28.97 7.43
C GLU A 111 -1.54 27.77 7.47
N GLY A 112 -1.44 26.89 6.47
CA GLY A 112 -2.12 25.58 6.40
C GLY A 112 -2.47 25.19 4.95
N PRO A 113 -2.74 23.90 4.64
CA PRO A 113 -2.96 22.78 5.55
C PRO A 113 -2.26 21.45 5.15
N SER A 114 -2.52 20.42 5.94
CA SER A 114 -3.01 19.09 5.53
C SER A 114 -3.73 18.57 6.76
N MET A 115 -4.95 18.02 6.68
CA MET A 115 -5.58 17.40 7.86
C MET A 115 -6.49 16.23 7.50
N LEU A 116 -6.31 15.10 8.19
CA LEU A 116 -7.30 14.02 8.28
C LEU A 116 -7.86 14.11 9.70
N ALA A 117 -9.11 14.55 9.87
CA ALA A 117 -9.75 14.70 11.17
C ALA A 117 -11.11 14.00 11.23
N ALA A 118 -11.21 12.97 12.07
CA ALA A 118 -12.44 12.34 12.51
C ALA A 118 -12.60 12.50 14.04
N ASP A 119 -13.78 12.95 14.47
CA ASP A 119 -14.60 12.32 15.52
C ASP A 119 -16.08 12.35 15.09
N SER A 120 -16.94 11.45 15.56
CA SER A 120 -16.65 10.03 15.82
C SER A 120 -15.88 9.54 17.09
N GLU A 121 -16.62 8.89 18.01
CA GLU A 121 -16.26 7.98 19.13
C GLU A 121 -16.81 6.53 19.02
N SER A 122 -17.62 6.05 18.07
CA SER A 122 -17.85 6.41 16.67
C SER A 122 -16.61 6.52 15.75
N TRP A 123 -15.37 6.37 16.29
CA TRP A 123 -14.00 6.28 15.66
C TRP A 123 -13.20 7.58 15.32
N ARG A 124 -12.38 8.08 16.26
CA ARG A 124 -11.58 9.32 16.13
C ARG A 124 -10.21 9.11 15.50
N VAL A 125 -9.86 9.97 14.52
CA VAL A 125 -8.54 10.03 13.86
C VAL A 125 -8.21 11.47 13.47
N VAL A 126 -7.40 12.22 14.24
CA VAL A 126 -6.93 13.57 13.85
C VAL A 126 -5.42 13.60 13.60
N LYS A 127 -5.03 14.01 12.40
CA LYS A 127 -3.66 14.16 11.91
C LYS A 127 -3.60 15.49 11.16
N LYS A 128 -2.68 16.42 11.47
CA LYS A 128 -2.49 17.67 10.71
C LYS A 128 -1.02 17.83 10.31
N ALA A 129 -0.70 17.92 9.02
CA ALA A 129 0.65 18.24 8.50
C ALA A 129 0.62 19.63 7.86
N ALA A 130 1.07 20.65 8.60
CA ALA A 130 0.80 22.06 8.30
C ALA A 130 1.89 22.75 7.43
N ALA A 131 1.79 24.07 7.29
CA ALA A 131 2.66 24.87 6.44
C ALA A 131 4.15 24.66 6.76
N GLY A 132 4.96 24.47 5.72
CA GLY A 132 6.39 24.18 5.82
C GLY A 132 6.77 22.70 5.73
N ALA A 133 5.80 21.77 5.81
CA ALA A 133 6.08 20.33 5.70
C ALA A 133 6.77 19.95 4.38
N GLU A 134 7.82 19.14 4.46
CA GLU A 134 8.51 18.63 3.29
C GLU A 134 7.64 17.64 2.50
N ALA A 135 7.99 17.41 1.22
CA ALA A 135 7.31 16.44 0.35
C ALA A 135 7.28 15.03 0.97
N LYS A 136 8.39 14.59 1.57
CA LYS A 136 8.53 13.29 2.26
C LYS A 136 7.61 13.17 3.49
N GLU A 137 7.43 14.26 4.24
CA GLU A 137 6.56 14.30 5.42
C GLU A 137 5.08 14.27 5.01
N THR A 138 4.75 15.01 3.94
CA THR A 138 3.42 14.98 3.33
C THR A 138 3.08 13.58 2.80
N PHE A 139 4.05 12.88 2.18
CA PHE A 139 3.87 11.49 1.77
C PHE A 139 3.61 10.55 2.95
N TYR A 140 4.44 10.64 3.99
CA TYR A 140 4.29 9.85 5.22
C TYR A 140 2.93 10.11 5.89
N PHE A 141 2.47 11.36 5.92
CA PHE A 141 1.16 11.76 6.37
C PHE A 141 0.02 11.12 5.55
N LEU A 142 0.11 11.11 4.22
CA LEU A 142 -0.92 10.53 3.35
C LEU A 142 -1.04 9.00 3.52
N VAL A 143 0.09 8.30 3.58
CA VAL A 143 0.11 6.85 3.75
C VAL A 143 -0.37 6.44 5.15
N THR A 144 0.10 7.11 6.21
CA THR A 144 -0.44 6.86 7.55
C THR A 144 -1.91 7.26 7.65
N SER A 145 -2.38 8.25 6.88
CA SER A 145 -3.80 8.59 6.73
C SER A 145 -4.61 7.43 6.16
N PHE A 146 -4.19 6.86 5.02
CA PHE A 146 -4.79 5.69 4.40
C PHE A 146 -4.89 4.49 5.37
N LEU A 147 -3.82 4.16 6.09
CA LEU A 147 -3.81 3.00 7.00
C LEU A 147 -4.76 3.11 8.21
N SER A 148 -5.16 4.33 8.61
CA SER A 148 -6.25 4.48 9.60
C SER A 148 -7.65 4.37 8.99
N ILE A 149 -7.79 4.66 7.70
CA ILE A 149 -9.03 4.44 6.96
C ILE A 149 -9.20 2.94 6.73
N GLU A 150 -8.15 2.23 6.27
CA GLU A 150 -8.14 0.78 6.03
C GLU A 150 -8.68 -0.02 7.22
N LYS A 151 -8.23 0.31 8.44
CA LYS A 151 -8.72 -0.32 9.69
C LYS A 151 -10.23 -0.25 9.88
N LYS A 152 -10.90 0.77 9.32
CA LYS A 152 -12.35 0.95 9.43
C LYS A 152 -13.12 0.43 8.22
N LEU A 153 -12.45 0.18 7.10
CA LEU A 153 -13.07 -0.43 5.92
C LEU A 153 -13.70 -1.79 6.23
N LEU A 154 -13.13 -2.58 7.18
CA LEU A 154 -13.72 -3.85 7.59
C LEU A 154 -15.11 -3.67 8.22
N GLU A 155 -15.26 -2.76 9.18
CA GLU A 155 -16.54 -2.44 9.81
C GLU A 155 -17.53 -1.78 8.84
N LEU A 156 -17.03 -1.08 7.81
CA LEU A 156 -17.86 -0.52 6.75
C LEU A 156 -18.27 -1.58 5.73
N ALA A 157 -17.47 -2.62 5.50
CA ALA A 157 -17.73 -3.66 4.50
C ALA A 157 -18.87 -4.60 4.91
N PHE A 158 -18.99 -4.93 6.19
CA PHE A 158 -19.92 -5.95 6.68
C PHE A 158 -21.05 -5.34 7.50
N ASP A 159 -22.27 -5.85 7.32
CA ASP A 159 -23.47 -5.30 7.99
C ASP A 159 -23.63 -5.83 9.44
N SER A 160 -22.82 -6.81 9.85
CA SER A 160 -22.80 -7.36 11.21
C SER A 160 -21.40 -7.80 11.67
N PRO A 161 -21.12 -7.81 12.99
CA PRO A 161 -19.88 -8.37 13.54
C PRO A 161 -19.69 -9.86 13.20
N ALA A 162 -20.77 -10.62 13.04
CA ALA A 162 -20.73 -12.03 12.66
C ALA A 162 -20.12 -12.21 11.26
N GLN A 163 -20.61 -11.47 10.25
CA GLN A 163 -20.05 -11.49 8.90
C GLN A 163 -18.59 -11.03 8.86
N ALA A 164 -18.23 -9.99 9.62
CA ALA A 164 -16.84 -9.53 9.72
C ALA A 164 -15.90 -10.58 10.35
N SER A 165 -16.39 -11.32 11.35
CA SER A 165 -15.68 -12.44 11.98
C SER A 165 -15.52 -13.62 11.00
N GLU A 166 -16.57 -13.98 10.28
CA GLU A 166 -16.56 -15.05 9.27
C GLU A 166 -15.59 -14.73 8.11
N PHE A 167 -15.63 -13.49 7.60
CA PHE A 167 -14.66 -12.99 6.62
C PHE A 167 -13.22 -13.10 7.12
N SER A 168 -12.99 -12.70 8.38
CA SER A 168 -11.65 -12.74 8.98
C SER A 168 -11.16 -14.18 9.13
N SER A 169 -12.00 -15.08 9.62
CA SER A 169 -11.71 -16.51 9.76
C SER A 169 -11.42 -17.18 8.41
N LEU A 170 -12.22 -16.89 7.38
CA LEU A 170 -12.02 -17.39 6.01
C LEU A 170 -10.67 -16.88 5.45
N THR A 171 -10.42 -15.57 5.58
CA THR A 171 -9.18 -14.94 5.08
C THR A 171 -7.94 -15.48 5.79
N GLU A 172 -7.97 -15.61 7.12
CA GLU A 172 -6.86 -16.21 7.87
C GLU A 172 -6.64 -17.68 7.51
N SER A 173 -7.71 -18.47 7.42
CA SER A 173 -7.64 -19.89 7.06
C SER A 173 -7.09 -20.09 5.66
N PHE A 174 -7.40 -19.16 4.73
CA PHE A 174 -6.80 -19.13 3.40
C PHE A 174 -5.30 -18.83 3.46
N LEU A 175 -4.89 -17.75 4.14
CA LEU A 175 -3.49 -17.29 4.17
C LEU A 175 -2.55 -18.24 4.93
N LYS A 176 -3.02 -18.92 5.98
CA LYS A 176 -2.23 -19.87 6.79
C LYS A 176 -1.60 -21.00 5.95
N ASN A 177 -2.20 -21.37 4.82
CA ASN A 177 -1.68 -22.43 3.93
C ASN A 177 -0.34 -22.11 3.25
N TYR A 178 0.11 -20.85 3.26
CA TYR A 178 1.30 -20.42 2.51
C TYR A 178 2.52 -20.13 3.40
N GLY A 179 2.34 -20.02 4.72
CA GLY A 179 3.39 -19.65 5.68
C GLY A 179 3.95 -18.23 5.50
N GLU A 180 4.89 -17.81 6.34
CA GLU A 180 5.21 -16.38 6.54
C GLU A 180 6.18 -15.75 5.51
N ARG A 181 6.96 -16.55 4.77
CA ARG A 181 8.00 -16.01 3.87
C ARG A 181 7.40 -15.22 2.69
N LYS A 182 7.55 -13.90 2.68
CA LYS A 182 7.15 -13.00 1.58
C LYS A 182 7.88 -13.33 0.26
N SER A 183 7.15 -13.38 -0.87
CA SER A 183 7.69 -13.56 -2.22
C SER A 183 6.63 -13.31 -3.31
N PHE A 184 7.07 -12.92 -4.52
CA PHE A 184 6.17 -12.72 -5.66
C PHE A 184 5.55 -14.05 -6.15
N SER A 185 6.32 -15.15 -6.11
CA SER A 185 5.80 -16.48 -6.45
C SER A 185 4.60 -16.86 -5.57
N LYS A 186 4.66 -16.54 -4.27
CA LYS A 186 3.56 -16.74 -3.34
C LYS A 186 2.33 -15.87 -3.67
N LEU A 187 2.51 -14.62 -4.10
CA LEU A 187 1.40 -13.79 -4.58
C LEU A 187 0.66 -14.49 -5.73
N ASN A 188 1.39 -14.95 -6.75
CA ASN A 188 0.81 -15.65 -7.90
C ASN A 188 0.05 -16.93 -7.48
N GLN A 189 0.65 -17.74 -6.60
CA GLN A 189 0.00 -18.94 -6.04
C GLN A 189 -1.29 -18.60 -5.30
N MET A 190 -1.27 -17.59 -4.41
CA MET A 190 -2.46 -17.17 -3.66
C MET A 190 -3.58 -16.66 -4.58
N LEU A 191 -3.29 -15.82 -5.57
CA LEU A 191 -4.30 -15.33 -6.51
C LEU A 191 -4.90 -16.46 -7.36
N SER A 192 -4.05 -17.34 -7.89
CA SER A 192 -4.47 -18.49 -8.69
C SER A 192 -5.37 -19.44 -7.91
N GLN A 193 -4.99 -19.78 -6.68
CA GLN A 193 -5.77 -20.66 -5.82
C GLN A 193 -7.07 -20.00 -5.32
N ALA A 194 -7.06 -18.69 -5.04
CA ALA A 194 -8.27 -17.96 -4.67
C ALA A 194 -9.31 -17.95 -5.80
N ALA A 195 -8.86 -17.80 -7.06
CA ALA A 195 -9.71 -17.93 -8.24
C ALA A 195 -10.27 -19.36 -8.37
N GLN A 196 -9.41 -20.38 -8.30
CA GLN A 196 -9.81 -21.80 -8.43
C GLN A 196 -10.77 -22.27 -7.34
N GLN A 197 -10.59 -21.81 -6.09
CA GLN A 197 -11.44 -22.18 -4.95
C GLN A 197 -12.76 -21.37 -4.87
N GLY A 198 -13.05 -20.51 -5.85
CA GLY A 198 -14.25 -19.67 -5.85
C GLY A 198 -14.30 -18.69 -4.68
N VAL A 199 -13.16 -18.19 -4.21
CA VAL A 199 -13.09 -17.30 -3.03
C VAL A 199 -13.82 -15.98 -3.31
N GLU A 200 -13.78 -15.47 -4.53
CA GLU A 200 -14.57 -14.30 -4.95
C GLU A 200 -16.07 -14.47 -4.64
N ALA A 201 -16.68 -15.60 -5.00
CA ALA A 201 -18.08 -15.88 -4.71
C ALA A 201 -18.36 -15.98 -3.19
N LYS A 202 -17.45 -16.61 -2.43
CA LYS A 202 -17.58 -16.75 -0.96
C LYS A 202 -17.50 -15.39 -0.26
N ILE A 203 -16.50 -14.58 -0.59
CA ILE A 203 -16.29 -13.25 0.02
C ILE A 203 -17.43 -12.29 -0.34
N THR A 204 -17.90 -12.30 -1.59
CA THR A 204 -19.01 -11.44 -2.03
C THR A 204 -20.36 -11.84 -1.41
N ALA A 205 -20.58 -13.14 -1.14
CA ALA A 205 -21.76 -13.60 -0.40
C ALA A 205 -21.81 -13.11 1.07
N LEU A 206 -20.66 -12.89 1.72
CA LEU A 206 -20.60 -12.34 3.09
C LEU A 206 -20.92 -10.85 3.17
N SER A 207 -20.78 -10.11 2.06
CA SER A 207 -21.17 -8.69 1.95
C SER A 207 -22.00 -8.44 0.69
N PRO A 208 -23.29 -8.84 0.67
CA PRO A 208 -24.14 -8.65 -0.51
C PRO A 208 -24.38 -7.17 -0.82
N ARG A 209 -24.29 -6.28 0.17
CA ARG A 209 -24.42 -4.82 -0.01
C ARG A 209 -23.14 -4.14 -0.51
N ARG A 210 -21.95 -4.68 -0.19
CA ARG A 210 -20.66 -4.06 -0.53
C ARG A 210 -19.66 -5.11 -1.05
N PRO A 211 -20.05 -5.95 -2.04
CA PRO A 211 -19.27 -7.12 -2.44
C PRO A 211 -17.87 -6.75 -2.97
N ARG A 212 -17.77 -5.63 -3.70
CA ARG A 212 -16.49 -5.10 -4.19
C ARG A 212 -15.55 -4.69 -3.05
N LEU A 213 -16.05 -4.07 -1.97
CA LEU A 213 -15.23 -3.66 -0.84
C LEU A 213 -14.74 -4.87 -0.03
N ALA A 214 -15.59 -5.88 0.16
CA ALA A 214 -15.17 -7.14 0.78
C ALA A 214 -14.10 -7.87 -0.03
N LEU A 215 -14.24 -7.92 -1.37
CA LEU A 215 -13.23 -8.50 -2.26
C LEU A 215 -11.92 -7.69 -2.24
N GLN A 216 -12.01 -6.36 -2.24
CA GLN A 216 -10.85 -5.48 -2.11
C GLN A 216 -10.09 -5.76 -0.80
N LEU A 217 -10.79 -5.84 0.34
CA LEU A 217 -10.17 -6.14 1.62
C LEU A 217 -9.51 -7.52 1.66
N PHE A 218 -10.13 -8.54 1.06
CA PHE A 218 -9.51 -9.86 0.93
C PHE A 218 -8.19 -9.77 0.16
N LEU A 219 -8.20 -9.09 -0.99
CA LEU A 219 -7.00 -8.90 -1.79
C LEU A 219 -5.94 -8.07 -1.07
N ASP A 220 -6.32 -7.00 -0.35
CA ASP A 220 -5.39 -6.19 0.43
C ASP A 220 -4.62 -7.03 1.45
N LYS A 221 -5.28 -8.04 2.06
CA LYS A 221 -4.60 -9.03 2.91
C LYS A 221 -3.70 -9.97 2.10
N VAL A 222 -4.15 -10.50 0.96
CA VAL A 222 -3.34 -11.37 0.07
C VAL A 222 -2.05 -10.67 -0.40
N PHE A 223 -2.16 -9.46 -0.96
CA PHE A 223 -1.00 -8.70 -1.44
C PHE A 223 -0.08 -8.25 -0.29
N THR A 224 -0.63 -7.86 0.87
CA THR A 224 0.20 -7.52 2.04
C THR A 224 0.94 -8.74 2.60
N TYR A 225 0.27 -9.90 2.66
CA TYR A 225 0.86 -11.16 3.15
C TYR A 225 1.97 -11.67 2.22
N SER A 226 1.84 -11.48 0.90
CA SER A 226 2.92 -11.81 -0.05
C SER A 226 4.12 -10.87 0.04
N GLY A 227 3.94 -9.66 0.59
CA GLY A 227 4.94 -8.60 0.64
C GLY A 227 4.87 -7.57 -0.49
N TYR A 228 3.84 -7.63 -1.34
CA TYR A 228 3.67 -6.82 -2.55
C TYR A 228 2.38 -5.99 -2.50
N ALA A 229 2.15 -5.26 -1.40
CA ALA A 229 0.95 -4.42 -1.26
C ALA A 229 0.83 -3.42 -2.43
N PRO A 230 -0.37 -3.22 -3.02
CA PRO A 230 -0.60 -2.25 -4.11
C PRO A 230 -0.65 -0.80 -3.61
N PHE A 231 -0.53 -0.59 -2.30
CA PHE A 231 -0.48 0.69 -1.64
C PHE A 231 0.80 0.78 -0.81
N ALA A 232 1.27 2.00 -0.56
CA ALA A 232 2.43 2.20 0.30
C ALA A 232 2.12 1.74 1.74
N ILE A 233 3.01 0.93 2.30
CA ILE A 233 2.94 0.43 3.67
C ILE A 233 4.08 1.01 4.53
N PRO A 234 4.01 0.96 5.88
CA PRO A 234 5.04 1.57 6.74
C PRO A 234 6.44 1.01 6.50
N ASP A 235 6.57 -0.27 6.14
CA ASP A 235 7.87 -0.88 5.81
C ASP A 235 8.50 -0.24 4.56
N ALA A 236 7.70 0.02 3.52
CA ALA A 236 8.13 0.69 2.29
C ALA A 236 8.54 2.16 2.55
N LEU A 237 7.77 2.87 3.39
CA LEU A 237 8.14 4.22 3.84
C LEU A 237 9.44 4.24 4.64
N ASN A 238 9.62 3.28 5.56
CA ASN A 238 10.81 3.18 6.40
C ASN A 238 12.06 2.80 5.60
N ALA A 239 11.90 2.13 4.46
CA ALA A 239 12.98 1.82 3.52
C ALA A 239 13.37 3.04 2.67
N ALA A 240 12.40 3.80 2.16
CA ALA A 240 12.66 5.00 1.37
C ALA A 240 13.15 6.17 2.24
N PHE A 241 12.51 6.41 3.38
CA PHE A 241 12.75 7.56 4.26
C PHE A 241 13.12 7.10 5.69
N PRO A 242 14.28 6.45 5.87
CA PRO A 242 14.71 5.89 7.16
C PRO A 242 15.02 6.94 8.24
N GLU A 243 15.01 8.23 7.89
CA GLU A 243 15.01 9.39 8.79
C GLU A 243 13.63 9.71 9.39
N LEU A 244 12.53 9.43 8.67
CA LEU A 244 11.15 9.65 9.16
C LEU A 244 10.67 8.52 10.09
N LYS A 245 11.44 7.43 10.17
CA LYS A 245 11.16 6.29 11.04
C LYS A 245 11.23 6.71 12.51
N ILE A 246 10.07 6.93 13.12
CA ILE A 246 9.95 7.17 14.56
C ILE A 246 10.67 6.02 15.30
N PRO A 247 11.72 6.31 16.09
CA PRO A 247 12.42 5.27 16.84
C PRO A 247 11.46 4.68 17.86
N LYS A 248 11.32 3.35 17.86
CA LYS A 248 10.57 2.65 18.92
C LYS A 248 11.18 3.06 20.27
N PRO A 249 10.38 3.46 21.28
CA PRO A 249 10.91 3.74 22.61
C PRO A 249 11.65 2.49 23.10
N ARG A 250 12.95 2.64 23.41
CA ARG A 250 13.78 1.54 23.89
C ARG A 250 13.34 1.21 25.31
N GLY A 251 12.47 0.21 25.44
CA GLY A 251 11.99 -0.28 26.72
C GLY A 251 13.11 -0.86 27.58
N ARG A 252 13.68 -0.01 28.45
CA ARG A 252 14.16 -0.41 29.77
C ARG A 252 13.46 0.46 30.80
N VAL A 253 12.38 -0.07 31.36
CA VAL A 253 11.85 0.41 32.65
C VAL A 253 12.89 0.01 33.70
N ALA A 254 13.86 0.87 33.94
CA ALA A 254 14.79 0.72 35.04
C ALA A 254 14.08 1.17 36.33
N GLY A 255 13.66 0.21 37.16
CA GLY A 255 13.08 0.51 38.48
C GLY A 255 11.66 0.01 38.72
N SER A 256 11.46 -1.31 38.68
CA SER A 256 10.41 -1.95 39.48
C SER A 256 10.98 -3.20 40.16
N LYS A 257 12.01 -3.02 40.99
CA LYS A 257 12.33 -4.01 42.03
C LYS A 257 11.35 -3.80 43.18
N LYS A 258 10.82 -4.91 43.68
CA LYS A 258 10.12 -4.99 44.97
C LYS A 258 11.09 -4.70 46.11
#